data_AF-A0A7S1Q8B2-F1
#
_entry.id   AF-A0A7S1Q8B2-F1
#
_cell.length_a   1.000
_cell.length_b   1.000
_cell.length_c   1.000
_cell.angle_alpha   90.00
_cell.angle_beta   90.00
_cell.angle_gamma   90.00
#
_symmetry.space_group_name_H-M   'P 1'
#
loop_
_entity.id
_entity.type
_entity.pdbx_description
1 polymer ?
#
loop_
_entity_poly.entity_id
_entity_poly.type
_entity_poly.pdbx_seq_one_letter_code
_entity_poly.pdbx_strand_id
1 'polypeptide(L)'
;PYCLAMGATPSPGSLDVFWRGAENFQHSGWRGMTWAVSQASPLRRVHVTGDLRLFDGGAWASGGFMADMRVDGTTRMGDQQQWLTRNAQLRTPERKVMGGAWNIVFVGSRGAPPSTFPS
;
A
#
# COMPACT_ATOMS: atom_id res chain seq x y z
N PRO A 1 -9.05 -11.69 -10.31
CA PRO A 1 -10.08 -11.73 -9.26
C PRO A 1 -9.58 -11.00 -8.00
N TYR A 2 -10.18 -9.86 -7.69
CA TYR A 2 -9.84 -9.03 -6.53
C TYR A 2 -10.92 -9.23 -5.45
N CYS A 3 -10.47 -9.49 -4.22
CA CYS A 3 -11.21 -9.60 -2.97
C CYS A 3 -12.43 -10.55 -2.91
N LEU A 4 -12.27 -11.70 -2.23
CA LEU A 4 -13.35 -12.32 -1.47
C LEU A 4 -13.18 -11.87 -0.03
N ALA A 5 -13.79 -10.75 0.34
CA ALA A 5 -13.81 -10.26 1.73
C ALA A 5 -14.49 -11.25 2.69
N MET A 6 -15.12 -12.30 2.17
CA MET A 6 -15.51 -13.50 2.91
C MET A 6 -15.43 -14.73 1.98
N GLY A 7 -14.80 -15.81 2.45
CA GLY A 7 -14.90 -17.14 1.82
C GLY A 7 -13.62 -17.73 1.22
N ALA A 8 -12.52 -16.98 1.13
CA ALA A 8 -11.21 -17.54 0.83
C ALA A 8 -10.37 -17.64 2.11
N THR A 9 -9.66 -18.75 2.31
CA THR A 9 -8.54 -18.86 3.27
C THR A 9 -7.25 -18.54 2.52
N PRO A 10 -6.84 -17.27 2.40
CA PRO A 10 -5.52 -16.97 1.86
C PRO A 10 -4.44 -17.52 2.79
N SER A 11 -3.27 -17.78 2.20
CA SER A 11 -2.06 -18.15 2.94
C SER A 11 -1.79 -17.14 4.06
N PRO A 12 -1.24 -17.56 5.22
CA PRO A 12 -0.70 -16.63 6.22
C PRO A 12 0.17 -15.60 5.50
N GLY A 13 -0.30 -14.35 5.51
CA GLY A 13 0.31 -13.26 4.76
C GLY A 13 1.22 -12.43 5.64
N SER A 14 1.08 -11.11 5.56
CA SER A 14 1.86 -10.17 6.37
C SER A 14 1.12 -9.67 7.61
N LEU A 15 0.16 -10.46 8.13
CA LEU A 15 -0.66 -10.10 9.30
C LEU A 15 0.13 -9.97 10.61
N ASP A 16 1.32 -10.55 10.67
CA ASP A 16 2.22 -10.59 11.83
C ASP A 16 3.54 -9.84 11.61
N VAL A 17 3.65 -9.10 10.49
CA VAL A 17 4.85 -8.36 10.14
C VAL A 17 4.80 -6.97 10.78
N PHE A 18 5.30 -6.90 12.01
CA PHE A 18 5.31 -5.69 12.84
C PHE A 18 6.71 -5.08 13.01
N TRP A 19 6.75 -3.92 13.68
CA TRP A 19 7.92 -3.31 14.32
C TRP A 19 9.16 -3.14 13.44
N ARG A 20 8.98 -2.51 12.28
CA ARG A 20 10.07 -2.11 11.37
C ARG A 20 9.81 -0.75 10.75
N GLY A 21 10.84 0.04 10.53
CA GLY A 21 10.71 1.35 9.90
C GLY A 21 11.65 1.48 8.72
N ALA A 22 11.24 2.28 7.74
CA ALA A 22 12.05 2.59 6.57
C ALA A 22 11.89 4.08 6.25
N GLU A 23 13.00 4.82 6.23
CA GLU A 23 12.98 6.27 6.06
C GLU A 23 14.19 6.85 5.34
N ASN A 24 13.97 7.91 4.56
CA ASN A 24 15.00 8.77 3.94
C ASN A 24 15.94 8.05 2.96
N PHE A 25 15.38 7.35 1.97
CA PHE A 25 16.16 6.75 0.89
C PHE A 25 15.39 6.71 -0.43
N GLN A 26 16.14 6.47 -1.51
CA GLN A 26 15.58 6.15 -2.81
C GLN A 26 15.69 4.63 -3.05
N HIS A 27 14.62 4.01 -3.50
CA HIS A 27 14.60 2.62 -3.98
C HIS A 27 14.47 2.59 -5.49
N SER A 28 15.48 2.03 -6.17
CA SER A 28 15.56 1.97 -7.63
C SER A 28 15.65 0.54 -8.19
N GLY A 29 15.04 -0.43 -7.52
CA GLY A 29 15.03 -1.82 -7.97
C GLY A 29 14.13 -2.04 -9.20
N TRP A 30 14.62 -2.80 -10.19
CA TRP A 30 13.90 -3.07 -11.45
C TRP A 30 12.55 -3.80 -11.28
N ARG A 31 12.37 -4.55 -10.19
CA ARG A 31 11.10 -5.24 -9.86
C ARG A 31 10.13 -4.35 -9.07
N GLY A 32 10.50 -3.11 -8.75
CA GLY A 32 9.81 -2.26 -7.79
C GLY A 32 10.18 -2.57 -6.34
N MET A 33 9.42 -2.02 -5.40
CA MET A 33 9.56 -2.19 -3.96
C MET A 33 8.37 -2.96 -3.39
N THR A 34 8.63 -3.92 -2.51
CA THR A 34 7.59 -4.57 -1.71
C THR A 34 7.76 -4.18 -0.24
N TRP A 35 6.70 -3.65 0.35
CA TRP A 35 6.58 -3.30 1.77
C TRP A 35 5.31 -3.95 2.34
N ALA A 36 5.29 -5.28 2.35
CA ALA A 36 4.19 -6.08 2.87
C ALA A 36 4.29 -6.17 4.40
N VAL A 37 3.47 -5.37 5.09
CA VAL A 37 3.53 -5.20 6.54
C VAL A 37 2.15 -5.09 7.17
N SER A 38 2.10 -5.25 8.49
CA SER A 38 0.97 -4.86 9.35
C SER A 38 1.33 -3.65 10.22
N GLN A 39 0.64 -3.47 11.36
CA GLN A 39 0.74 -2.28 12.19
C GLN A 39 2.18 -1.99 12.68
N ALA A 40 2.39 -0.75 13.15
CA ALA A 40 3.68 -0.28 13.68
C ALA A 40 4.86 -0.43 12.69
N SER A 41 4.57 -0.29 11.38
CA SER A 41 5.58 -0.44 10.32
C SER A 41 5.62 0.76 9.34
N PRO A 42 6.03 1.97 9.80
CA PRO A 42 5.95 3.18 8.99
C PRO A 42 6.95 3.20 7.83
N LEU A 43 6.49 3.72 6.69
CA LEU A 43 7.33 4.04 5.52
C LEU A 43 7.27 5.55 5.26
N ARG A 44 8.40 6.26 5.40
CA ARG A 44 8.41 7.74 5.35
C ARG A 44 9.55 8.29 4.51
N ARG A 45 9.38 9.43 3.84
CA ARG A 45 10.50 10.10 3.13
C ARG A 45 11.23 9.17 2.16
N VAL A 46 10.48 8.31 1.48
CA VAL A 46 11.03 7.35 0.51
C VAL A 46 10.65 7.76 -0.90
N HIS A 47 11.61 7.67 -1.82
CA HIS A 47 11.38 7.79 -3.25
C HIS A 47 11.50 6.42 -3.92
N VAL A 48 10.39 5.87 -4.40
CA VAL A 48 10.35 4.61 -5.14
C VAL A 48 10.27 4.94 -6.63
N THR A 49 11.32 4.62 -7.41
CA THR A 49 11.34 4.95 -8.85
C THR A 49 10.53 3.97 -9.71
N GLY A 50 10.08 2.86 -9.13
CA GLY A 50 9.25 1.84 -9.77
C GLY A 50 7.90 1.66 -9.07
N ASP A 51 7.31 0.48 -9.26
CA ASP A 51 6.08 0.10 -8.56
C ASP A 51 6.32 -0.07 -7.05
N LEU A 52 5.32 0.29 -6.24
CA LEU A 52 5.27 0.01 -4.80
C LEU A 52 4.14 -0.99 -4.53
N ARG A 53 4.44 -2.11 -3.88
CA ARG A 53 3.47 -3.12 -3.44
C ARG A 53 3.44 -3.16 -1.92
N LEU A 54 2.26 -3.01 -1.34
CA LEU A 54 2.06 -3.05 0.12
C LEU A 54 1.52 -4.40 0.60
N PHE A 55 1.65 -5.42 -0.24
CA PHE A 55 1.15 -6.77 0.00
C PHE A 55 2.13 -7.77 -0.61
N ASP A 56 2.00 -9.03 -0.22
CA ASP A 56 2.72 -10.14 -0.81
C ASP A 56 1.73 -11.17 -1.35
N GLY A 57 1.69 -11.36 -2.67
CA GLY A 57 0.74 -12.27 -3.33
C GLY A 57 -0.74 -11.91 -3.14
N GLY A 58 -1.62 -12.90 -2.94
CA GLY A 58 -3.02 -12.68 -2.55
C GLY A 58 -3.25 -12.86 -1.05
N ALA A 59 -2.20 -12.62 -0.25
CA ALA A 59 -2.20 -12.91 1.17
C ALA A 59 -2.72 -11.73 2.00
N TRP A 60 -3.31 -12.03 3.16
CA TRP A 60 -3.85 -11.00 4.04
C TRP A 60 -2.76 -10.07 4.59
N ALA A 61 -3.13 -8.80 4.75
CA ALA A 61 -2.27 -7.77 5.34
C ALA A 61 -3.11 -6.73 6.09
N SER A 62 -2.60 -6.19 7.20
CA SER A 62 -3.31 -5.25 8.08
C SER A 62 -2.44 -4.05 8.47
N GLY A 63 -1.79 -3.46 7.48
CA GLY A 63 -1.05 -2.21 7.61
C GLY A 63 -2.01 -1.01 7.71
N GLY A 64 -1.57 0.22 7.51
CA GLY A 64 -0.22 0.71 7.57
C GLY A 64 -0.24 2.22 7.41
N PHE A 65 0.91 2.84 7.60
CA PHE A 65 1.06 4.29 7.49
C PHE A 65 2.23 4.60 6.57
N MET A 66 1.99 5.48 5.59
CA MET A 66 3.06 6.05 4.78
C MET A 66 2.90 7.56 4.59
N ALA A 67 4.02 8.30 4.61
CA ALA A 67 3.98 9.74 4.47
C ALA A 67 5.23 10.39 3.88
N ASP A 68 5.05 11.56 3.27
CA ASP A 68 6.13 12.34 2.64
C ASP A 68 6.90 11.51 1.61
N MET A 69 6.19 10.87 0.67
CA MET A 69 6.81 9.93 -0.27
C MET A 69 6.52 10.27 -1.72
N ARG A 70 7.35 9.73 -2.60
CA ARG A 70 7.13 9.76 -4.05
C ARG A 70 7.23 8.35 -4.62
N VAL A 71 6.23 7.93 -5.40
CA VAL A 71 6.22 6.68 -6.14
C VAL A 71 6.01 7.00 -7.61
N ASP A 72 7.03 6.76 -8.44
CA ASP A 72 6.98 7.06 -9.88
C ASP A 72 6.22 6.00 -10.68
N GLY A 73 6.14 4.78 -10.15
CA GLY A 73 5.35 3.67 -10.69
C GLY A 73 3.99 3.51 -10.01
N THR A 74 3.38 2.35 -10.22
CA THR A 74 2.05 2.03 -9.66
C THR A 74 2.17 1.65 -8.19
N THR A 75 1.38 2.31 -7.34
CA THR A 75 1.18 1.91 -5.95
C THR A 75 0.02 0.91 -5.87
N ARG A 76 0.28 -0.26 -5.31
CA ARG A 76 -0.70 -1.33 -5.15
C ARG A 76 -0.79 -1.76 -3.69
N MET A 77 -1.98 -1.61 -3.12
CA MET A 77 -2.37 -2.01 -1.77
C MET A 77 -2.76 -3.50 -1.70
N GLY A 78 -3.18 -4.11 -2.81
CA GLY A 78 -3.57 -5.53 -2.85
C GLY A 78 -4.72 -5.82 -1.88
N ASP A 79 -4.54 -6.81 -1.01
CA ASP A 79 -5.52 -7.19 0.02
C ASP A 79 -5.28 -6.54 1.40
N GLN A 80 -4.59 -5.39 1.44
CA GLN A 80 -4.49 -4.57 2.65
C GLN A 80 -5.89 -4.22 3.18
N GLN A 81 -6.15 -4.56 4.44
CA GLN A 81 -7.43 -4.29 5.10
C GLN A 81 -7.69 -2.78 5.23
N GLN A 82 -6.67 -2.04 5.65
CA GLN A 82 -6.71 -0.58 5.77
C GLN A 82 -5.33 0.03 5.47
N TRP A 83 -5.31 1.33 5.17
CA TRP A 83 -4.05 2.08 5.02
C TRP A 83 -4.28 3.60 5.09
N LEU A 84 -3.36 4.33 5.73
CA LEU A 84 -3.32 5.80 5.72
C LEU A 84 -2.10 6.30 4.94
N THR A 85 -2.36 7.12 3.93
CA THR A 85 -1.33 7.78 3.12
C THR A 85 -1.43 9.29 3.24
N ARG A 86 -0.36 9.95 3.70
CA ARG A 86 -0.35 11.41 3.88
C ARG A 86 0.78 12.11 3.10
N ASN A 87 0.45 13.18 2.39
CA ASN A 87 1.43 14.02 1.69
C ASN A 87 2.33 13.21 0.73
N ALA A 88 1.75 12.31 -0.06
CA ALA A 88 2.50 11.48 -1.01
C ALA A 88 2.19 11.85 -2.47
N GLN A 89 3.17 11.72 -3.35
CA GLN A 89 2.99 11.74 -4.80
C GLN A 89 2.93 10.31 -5.30
N LEU A 90 1.73 9.86 -5.70
CA LEU A 90 1.48 8.52 -6.24
C LEU A 90 1.18 8.60 -7.73
N ARG A 91 1.19 7.45 -8.40
CA ARG A 91 0.79 7.31 -9.81
C ARG A 91 -0.16 6.13 -9.98
N THR A 92 -1.33 6.21 -9.38
CA THR A 92 -2.34 5.14 -9.49
C THR A 92 -3.73 5.75 -9.54
N PRO A 93 -4.20 6.13 -10.73
CA PRO A 93 -5.45 6.88 -10.89
C PRO A 93 -6.70 6.03 -10.63
N GLU A 94 -6.59 4.70 -10.72
CA GLU A 94 -7.73 3.79 -10.63
C GLU A 94 -7.75 3.00 -9.32
N ARG A 95 -8.86 3.10 -8.57
CA ARG A 95 -9.10 2.37 -7.31
C ARG A 95 -9.00 0.85 -7.48
N LYS A 96 -9.43 0.32 -8.64
CA LYS A 96 -9.37 -1.10 -8.98
C LYS A 96 -7.93 -1.61 -9.11
N VAL A 97 -7.03 -0.79 -9.66
CA VAL A 97 -5.59 -1.12 -9.79
C VAL A 97 -4.89 -0.98 -8.44
N MET A 98 -5.27 0.04 -7.67
CA MET A 98 -4.71 0.26 -6.34
C MET A 98 -5.04 -0.89 -5.39
N GLY A 99 -6.28 -1.38 -5.38
CA GLY A 99 -6.73 -2.37 -4.39
C GLY A 99 -6.92 -1.77 -2.99
N GLY A 100 -6.89 -2.62 -1.98
CA GLY A 100 -7.28 -2.33 -0.60
C GLY A 100 -8.74 -2.72 -0.33
N ALA A 101 -9.04 -3.16 0.89
CA ALA A 101 -10.33 -3.73 1.25
C ALA A 101 -11.28 -2.71 1.89
N TRP A 102 -11.08 -2.39 3.18
CA TRP A 102 -12.10 -1.72 3.98
C TRP A 102 -11.92 -0.21 4.09
N ASN A 103 -10.71 0.25 4.42
CA ASN A 103 -10.49 1.67 4.69
C ASN A 103 -9.14 2.16 4.18
N ILE A 104 -9.13 2.74 2.97
CA ILE A 104 -7.94 3.32 2.36
C ILE A 104 -8.09 4.84 2.31
N VAL A 105 -7.25 5.55 3.05
CA VAL A 105 -7.38 6.99 3.28
C VAL A 105 -6.19 7.74 2.70
N PHE A 106 -6.48 8.81 1.96
CA PHE A 106 -5.49 9.72 1.40
C PHE A 106 -5.70 11.13 1.95
N VAL A 107 -4.64 11.75 2.48
CA VAL A 107 -4.66 13.13 2.99
C VAL A 107 -3.53 13.92 2.34
N GLY A 108 -3.84 14.98 1.58
CA GLY A 108 -2.82 15.80 0.93
C GLY A 108 -1.98 15.05 -0.12
N SER A 109 -2.46 13.91 -0.62
CA SER A 109 -1.75 13.08 -1.59
C SER A 109 -2.22 13.34 -3.02
N ARG A 110 -1.29 13.34 -3.97
CA ARG A 110 -1.55 13.53 -5.41
C ARG A 110 -1.49 12.19 -6.14
N GLY A 111 -2.28 12.06 -7.20
CA GLY A 111 -2.32 10.85 -8.04
C GLY A 111 -2.89 9.61 -7.35
N ALA A 112 -3.56 9.81 -6.21
CA ALA A 112 -4.45 8.82 -5.61
C ALA A 112 -5.81 8.81 -6.36
N PRO A 113 -6.54 7.68 -6.35
CA PRO A 113 -7.88 7.62 -6.92
C PRO A 113 -8.83 8.62 -6.24
N PRO A 114 -9.86 9.10 -6.96
CA PRO A 114 -10.93 9.88 -6.34
C PRO A 114 -11.63 9.05 -5.26
N SER A 115 -12.22 9.73 -4.27
CA SER A 115 -13.01 9.06 -3.23
C SER A 115 -14.21 8.34 -3.84
N THR A 116 -14.40 7.08 -3.45
CA THR A 116 -15.57 6.27 -3.80
C THR A 116 -16.34 5.81 -2.57
N PHE A 117 -15.98 6.24 -1.35
CA PHE A 117 -16.63 5.81 -0.12
C PHE A 117 -18.17 6.00 -0.22
N PRO A 118 -18.99 5.00 0.18
CA PRO A 118 -18.64 3.75 0.86
C PRO A 118 -18.31 2.56 -0.07
N SER A 119 -18.28 2.78 -1.39
CA SER A 119 -18.18 1.75 -2.44
C SER A 119 -16.77 1.44 -2.92
#